data_AF-A0A5B8UEC7-F1
#
_entry.id   AF-A0A5B8UEC7-F1
#
_cell.length_a   1.000
_cell.length_b   1.000
_cell.length_c   1.000
_cell.angle_alpha   90.00
_cell.angle_beta   90.00
_cell.angle_gamma   90.00
#
_symmetry.space_group_name_H-M   'P 1'
#
loop_
_entity.id
_entity.type
_entity.pdbx_description
1 polymer ?
#
loop_
_entity_poly.entity_id
_entity_poly.type
_entity_poly.pdbx_seq_one_letter_code
_entity_poly.pdbx_strand_id
1 'polypeptide(L)'
;MKNQSFVFALLALALVSFSFTKKPVHRTHKKKTTVSRSLDFPVAGMKSNIGGFWGDSRDGGERKHKGIDIFAKKGTPVVAVSDGRIVKEAHTPIGGKTIWLKPTNYSWTAYYAHLDRQLVKPGQRVRKGQVLGTVGNTGNARTTPSHLHFGIRPGKGWVNPLPYVKHSPKVAAKVSKVKAQRKRHRK
;
A
#
# COMPACT_ATOMS: atom_id res chain seq x y z
N MET A 1 -90.46 30.65 -7.07
CA MET A 1 -89.04 31.05 -6.92
C MET A 1 -88.63 30.67 -5.49
N LYS A 2 -88.26 29.41 -5.21
CA LYS A 2 -86.91 28.79 -5.17
C LYS A 2 -85.87 29.56 -4.34
N ASN A 3 -85.37 28.91 -3.27
CA ASN A 3 -83.97 28.68 -2.89
C ASN A 3 -83.94 28.24 -1.41
N GLN A 4 -84.01 26.95 -1.04
CA GLN A 4 -83.01 25.87 -1.11
C GLN A 4 -81.66 26.23 -0.45
N SER A 5 -81.49 25.67 0.76
CA SER A 5 -80.34 25.73 1.65
C SER A 5 -79.12 24.98 1.10
N PHE A 6 -77.92 25.46 1.37
CA PHE A 6 -76.69 24.66 1.26
C PHE A 6 -75.77 24.89 2.45
N VAL A 7 -75.60 23.84 3.24
CA VAL A 7 -74.60 23.69 4.31
C VAL A 7 -73.32 23.20 3.65
N PHE A 8 -72.21 23.94 3.78
CA PHE A 8 -70.89 23.48 3.35
C PHE A 8 -70.16 22.85 4.54
N ALA A 9 -69.95 21.54 4.47
CA ALA A 9 -69.06 20.80 5.35
C ALA A 9 -67.61 20.95 4.85
N LEU A 10 -66.73 21.51 5.69
CA LEU A 10 -65.29 21.62 5.45
C LEU A 10 -64.60 20.35 5.98
N LEU A 11 -64.15 19.48 5.08
CA LEU A 11 -63.33 18.32 5.39
C LEU A 11 -61.84 18.72 5.30
N ALA A 12 -61.17 18.90 6.43
CA ALA A 12 -59.74 19.16 6.47
C ALA A 12 -58.95 17.83 6.35
N LEU A 13 -58.33 17.60 5.19
CA LEU A 13 -57.47 16.44 4.96
C LEU A 13 -56.03 16.76 5.42
N ALA A 14 -55.62 16.23 6.57
CA ALA A 14 -54.25 16.37 7.06
C ALA A 14 -53.31 15.40 6.30
N LEU A 15 -52.49 15.93 5.40
CA LEU A 15 -51.40 15.21 4.74
C LEU A 15 -50.20 15.10 5.69
N VAL A 16 -50.06 13.98 6.38
CA VAL A 16 -48.84 13.66 7.16
C VAL A 16 -47.71 13.33 6.19
N SER A 17 -46.76 14.25 6.01
CA SER A 17 -45.58 14.04 5.18
C SER A 17 -44.52 13.25 5.95
N PHE A 18 -44.44 11.94 5.72
CA PHE A 18 -43.43 11.09 6.37
C PHE A 18 -42.07 11.25 5.67
N SER A 19 -41.20 12.11 6.20
CA SER A 19 -39.84 12.29 5.68
C SER A 19 -38.96 11.08 6.07
N PHE A 20 -38.75 10.17 5.13
CA PHE A 20 -37.87 9.02 5.30
C PHE A 20 -36.40 9.44 5.15
N THR A 21 -35.79 9.94 6.23
CA THR A 21 -34.32 10.12 6.25
C THR A 21 -33.67 8.74 6.26
N LYS A 22 -33.16 8.27 5.11
CA LYS A 22 -32.30 7.08 5.05
C LYS A 22 -31.05 7.34 5.88
N LYS A 23 -30.97 6.75 7.08
CA LYS A 23 -29.74 6.74 7.89
C LYS A 23 -28.59 6.21 7.01
N PRO A 24 -27.42 6.86 6.99
CA PRO A 24 -26.29 6.37 6.22
C PRO A 24 -25.88 5.00 6.78
N VAL A 25 -26.10 3.94 5.99
CA VAL A 25 -25.60 2.62 6.32
C VAL A 25 -24.09 2.66 6.16
N HIS A 26 -23.37 2.83 7.26
CA HIS A 26 -21.93 2.59 7.30
C HIS A 26 -21.67 1.10 7.05
N ARG A 27 -21.54 0.72 5.78
CA ARG A 27 -21.00 -0.57 5.36
C ARG A 27 -19.55 -0.65 5.84
N THR A 28 -19.34 -1.29 6.98
CA THR A 28 -18.01 -1.70 7.43
C THR A 28 -17.54 -2.85 6.54
N HIS A 29 -16.86 -2.51 5.43
CA HIS A 29 -16.18 -3.53 4.63
C HIS A 29 -15.09 -4.18 5.49
N LYS A 30 -15.34 -5.40 5.99
CA LYS A 30 -14.30 -6.21 6.65
C LYS A 30 -13.10 -6.31 5.70
N LYS A 31 -11.94 -5.81 6.13
CA LYS A 31 -10.70 -5.86 5.33
C LYS A 31 -10.32 -7.32 5.10
N LYS A 32 -9.96 -7.66 3.86
CA LYS A 32 -9.52 -9.02 3.50
C LYS A 32 -8.14 -9.28 4.10
N THR A 33 -8.00 -10.41 4.79
CA THR A 33 -6.73 -10.91 5.35
C THR A 33 -5.85 -11.58 4.30
N THR A 34 -6.45 -12.08 3.22
CA THR A 34 -5.77 -12.77 2.13
C THR A 34 -5.02 -11.79 1.22
N VAL A 35 -3.76 -12.10 0.91
CA VAL A 35 -2.95 -11.34 -0.06
C VAL A 35 -3.51 -11.57 -1.47
N SER A 36 -3.73 -10.50 -2.23
CA SER A 36 -4.22 -10.59 -3.62
C SER A 36 -3.23 -11.33 -4.50
N ARG A 37 -3.69 -12.16 -5.44
CA ARG A 37 -2.87 -12.87 -6.44
C ARG A 37 -2.24 -11.95 -7.51
N SER A 38 -2.45 -10.63 -7.45
CA SER A 38 -2.07 -9.67 -8.50
C SER A 38 -1.07 -8.59 -8.06
N LEU A 39 -0.12 -8.95 -7.18
CA LEU A 39 0.98 -8.05 -6.84
C LEU A 39 1.89 -7.83 -8.05
N ASP A 40 2.52 -6.67 -8.13
CA ASP A 40 3.61 -6.40 -9.09
C ASP A 40 4.95 -6.87 -8.50
N PHE A 41 5.91 -7.17 -9.37
CA PHE A 41 7.26 -7.47 -8.91
C PHE A 41 7.90 -6.19 -8.31
N PRO A 42 8.47 -6.23 -7.09
CA PRO A 42 8.81 -5.02 -6.33
C PRO A 42 10.06 -4.28 -6.81
N VAL A 43 10.83 -4.84 -7.76
CA VAL A 43 11.99 -4.21 -8.40
C VAL A 43 11.68 -3.99 -9.87
N ALA A 44 11.80 -2.76 -10.35
CA ALA A 44 11.50 -2.44 -11.75
C ALA A 44 12.58 -2.96 -12.71
N GLY A 45 12.16 -3.25 -13.95
CA GLY A 45 13.05 -3.69 -15.02
C GLY A 45 13.39 -5.18 -14.99
N MET A 46 14.04 -5.66 -16.04
CA MET A 46 14.25 -7.11 -16.26
C MET A 46 15.46 -7.68 -15.52
N LYS A 47 16.47 -6.84 -15.21
CA LYS A 47 17.77 -7.23 -14.65
C LYS A 47 17.75 -7.36 -13.13
N SER A 48 16.93 -8.29 -12.64
CA SER A 48 16.81 -8.60 -11.21
C SER A 48 16.70 -10.11 -11.01
N ASN A 49 17.30 -10.62 -9.94
CA ASN A 49 17.28 -12.05 -9.59
C ASN A 49 16.88 -12.26 -8.13
N ILE A 50 16.05 -13.27 -7.85
CA ILE A 50 15.75 -13.68 -6.49
C ILE A 50 16.83 -14.68 -6.07
N GLY A 51 17.53 -14.40 -4.97
CA GLY A 51 18.64 -15.26 -4.52
C GLY A 51 18.67 -15.57 -3.02
N GLY A 52 18.03 -14.75 -2.18
CA GLY A 52 17.82 -15.07 -0.77
C GLY A 52 16.38 -15.51 -0.57
N PHE A 53 16.16 -16.70 -0.01
CA PHE A 53 14.85 -17.32 0.10
C PHE A 53 14.34 -17.36 1.53
N TRP A 54 13.03 -17.52 1.64
CA TRP A 54 12.36 -17.65 2.92
C TRP A 54 12.92 -18.84 3.71
N GLY A 55 13.28 -18.61 4.97
CA GLY A 55 13.77 -19.65 5.88
C GLY A 55 15.28 -19.84 5.87
N ASP A 56 16.01 -19.26 4.90
CA ASP A 56 17.47 -19.34 4.83
C ASP A 56 18.12 -18.92 6.16
N SER A 57 19.21 -19.61 6.52
CA SER A 57 20.04 -19.26 7.66
C SER A 57 20.68 -17.88 7.47
N ARG A 58 20.72 -17.09 8.54
CA ARG A 58 21.26 -15.73 8.53
C ARG A 58 21.97 -15.43 9.84
N ASP A 59 22.89 -14.46 9.77
CA ASP A 59 23.72 -14.01 10.89
C ASP A 59 24.35 -15.21 11.62
N GLY A 60 25.04 -16.07 10.85
CA GLY A 60 25.69 -17.26 11.40
C GLY A 60 24.77 -18.39 11.89
N GLY A 61 23.45 -18.31 11.67
CA GLY A 61 22.49 -19.31 12.14
C GLY A 61 21.54 -18.80 13.22
N GLU A 62 21.77 -17.60 13.74
CA GLU A 62 20.97 -17.02 14.81
C GLU A 62 19.54 -16.66 14.40
N ARG A 63 19.31 -16.44 13.10
CA ARG A 63 17.97 -16.12 12.59
C ARG A 63 17.64 -16.82 11.29
N LYS A 64 16.34 -17.03 11.07
CA LYS A 64 15.78 -17.42 9.78
C LYS A 64 15.39 -16.19 8.96
N HIS A 65 15.63 -16.23 7.66
CA HIS A 65 15.26 -15.18 6.73
C HIS A 65 13.73 -15.06 6.59
N LYS A 66 13.17 -13.88 6.94
CA LYS A 66 11.71 -13.62 6.95
C LYS A 66 11.24 -12.82 5.73
N GLY A 67 11.80 -13.13 4.57
CA GLY A 67 11.50 -12.45 3.31
C GLY A 67 12.16 -13.16 2.13
N ILE A 68 12.31 -12.42 1.05
CA ILE A 68 13.17 -12.77 -0.08
C ILE A 68 14.11 -11.61 -0.39
N ASP A 69 15.30 -11.94 -0.91
CA ASP A 69 16.25 -10.95 -1.39
C ASP A 69 16.28 -10.94 -2.91
N ILE A 70 16.07 -9.75 -3.46
CA ILE A 70 15.99 -9.49 -4.89
C ILE A 70 17.19 -8.64 -5.28
N PHE A 71 18.19 -9.29 -5.84
CA PHE A 71 19.43 -8.68 -6.29
C PHE A 71 19.21 -7.86 -7.56
N ALA A 72 19.72 -6.64 -7.55
CA ALA A 72 19.74 -5.73 -8.69
C ALA A 72 20.81 -4.65 -8.45
N LYS A 73 21.18 -3.91 -9.50
CA LYS A 73 22.15 -2.80 -9.36
C LYS A 73 21.65 -1.80 -8.33
N LYS A 74 22.55 -1.27 -7.49
CA LYS A 74 22.24 -0.14 -6.60
C LYS A 74 21.63 1.01 -7.40
N GLY A 75 20.61 1.66 -6.86
CA GLY A 75 19.85 2.70 -7.57
C GLY A 75 18.70 2.19 -8.43
N THR A 76 18.58 0.87 -8.67
CA THR A 76 17.44 0.31 -9.43
C THR A 76 16.11 0.68 -8.74
N PRO A 77 15.08 1.14 -9.47
CA PRO A 77 13.83 1.54 -8.83
C PRO A 77 13.12 0.40 -8.11
N VAL A 78 12.70 0.66 -6.87
CA VAL A 78 11.82 -0.19 -6.08
C VAL A 78 10.40 0.39 -6.16
N VAL A 79 9.42 -0.45 -6.49
CA VAL A 79 8.05 -0.02 -6.80
C VAL A 79 7.02 -0.61 -5.84
N ALA A 80 5.88 0.07 -5.74
CA ALA A 80 4.75 -0.39 -4.95
C ALA A 80 4.12 -1.65 -5.56
N VAL A 81 4.10 -2.75 -4.80
CA VAL A 81 3.48 -4.01 -5.25
C VAL A 81 1.96 -3.94 -5.36
N SER A 82 1.32 -2.91 -4.78
CA SER A 82 -0.12 -2.68 -4.83
C SER A 82 -0.46 -1.20 -4.67
N ASP A 83 -1.69 -0.82 -5.00
CA ASP A 83 -2.25 0.45 -4.51
C ASP A 83 -2.30 0.44 -2.98
N GLY A 84 -2.05 1.58 -2.35
CA GLY A 84 -2.09 1.66 -0.91
C GLY A 84 -1.60 2.97 -0.32
N ARG A 85 -1.21 2.91 0.95
CA ARG A 85 -0.65 4.02 1.70
C ARG A 85 0.63 3.59 2.39
N ILE A 86 1.64 4.47 2.36
CA ILE A 86 2.85 4.31 3.15
C ILE A 86 2.50 4.51 4.62
N VAL A 87 2.73 3.48 5.45
CA VAL A 87 2.38 3.51 6.87
C VAL A 87 3.60 3.75 7.76
N LYS A 88 4.80 3.47 7.27
CA LYS A 88 6.04 3.71 8.00
C LYS A 88 7.21 3.87 7.04
N GLU A 89 8.14 4.72 7.44
CA GLU A 89 9.47 4.91 6.87
C GLU A 89 10.42 5.00 8.07
N ALA A 90 11.53 4.28 8.04
CA ALA A 90 12.44 4.21 9.18
C ALA A 90 13.85 3.81 8.78
N HIS A 91 14.84 4.24 9.58
CA HIS A 91 16.24 3.82 9.48
C HIS A 91 16.55 2.94 10.70
N THR A 92 16.89 1.68 10.47
CA THR A 92 17.18 0.73 11.56
C THR A 92 18.52 0.02 11.34
N PRO A 93 19.19 -0.48 12.40
CA PRO A 93 20.47 -1.17 12.24
C PRO A 93 20.39 -2.38 11.31
N ILE A 94 19.34 -3.20 11.45
CA ILE A 94 19.13 -4.40 10.63
C ILE A 94 18.59 -4.02 9.26
N GLY A 95 17.41 -3.40 9.19
CA GLY A 95 16.72 -3.14 7.93
C GLY A 95 17.30 -2.00 7.08
N GLY A 96 18.21 -1.21 7.64
CA GLY A 96 18.70 0.01 6.99
C GLY A 96 17.56 0.99 6.77
N LYS A 97 17.52 1.60 5.59
CA LYS A 97 16.41 2.43 5.13
C LYS A 97 15.25 1.56 4.69
N THR A 98 14.09 1.75 5.32
CA THR A 98 12.92 0.88 5.16
C THR A 98 11.67 1.64 4.79
N ILE A 99 10.77 0.97 4.06
CA ILE A 99 9.41 1.46 3.75
C ILE A 99 8.41 0.36 4.08
N TRP A 100 7.26 0.74 4.64
CA TRP A 100 6.12 -0.13 4.87
C TRP A 100 4.91 0.37 4.08
N LEU A 101 4.37 -0.48 3.22
CA LEU A 101 3.17 -0.21 2.41
C LEU A 101 1.98 -1.01 2.95
N LYS A 102 0.86 -0.33 3.23
CA LYS A 102 -0.44 -0.94 3.53
C LYS A 102 -1.37 -0.82 2.32
N PRO A 103 -1.80 -1.94 1.72
CA PRO A 103 -2.74 -1.91 0.61
C PRO A 103 -4.14 -1.40 1.00
N THR A 104 -4.86 -0.78 0.05
CA THR A 104 -6.10 -0.02 0.32
C THR A 104 -7.23 -0.85 0.94
N ASN A 105 -7.34 -2.16 0.69
CA ASN A 105 -8.45 -3.00 1.16
C ASN A 105 -8.01 -4.26 1.93
N TYR A 106 -6.73 -4.30 2.32
CA TYR A 106 -6.13 -5.48 2.93
C TYR A 106 -5.52 -5.17 4.29
N SER A 107 -5.44 -6.17 5.15
CA SER A 107 -4.88 -6.01 6.50
C SER A 107 -3.37 -6.24 6.59
N TRP A 108 -2.75 -6.84 5.56
CA TRP A 108 -1.32 -7.07 5.50
C TRP A 108 -0.51 -5.80 5.17
N THR A 109 0.80 -5.89 5.38
CA THR A 109 1.77 -4.85 4.99
C THR A 109 2.94 -5.46 4.21
N ALA A 110 3.41 -4.75 3.19
CA ALA A 110 4.66 -5.06 2.49
C ALA A 110 5.80 -4.28 3.13
N TYR A 111 6.93 -4.94 3.31
CA TYR A 111 8.16 -4.41 3.88
C TYR A 111 9.25 -4.38 2.82
N TYR A 112 9.90 -3.23 2.67
CA TYR A 112 11.00 -2.99 1.74
C TYR A 112 12.19 -2.52 2.57
N ALA A 113 13.32 -3.23 2.52
CA ALA A 113 14.51 -2.93 3.32
C ALA A 113 15.77 -2.75 2.47
N HIS A 114 16.84 -2.33 3.13
CA HIS A 114 18.18 -2.08 2.57
C HIS A 114 18.22 -1.00 1.47
N LEU A 115 17.20 -0.12 1.43
CA LEU A 115 17.07 0.88 0.37
C LEU A 115 18.26 1.85 0.35
N ASP A 116 18.62 2.34 -0.84
CA ASP A 116 19.58 3.43 -0.99
C ASP A 116 18.90 4.80 -0.78
N ARG A 117 17.74 5.00 -1.41
CA ARG A 117 16.89 6.18 -1.24
C ARG A 117 15.44 5.79 -0.93
N GLN A 118 14.80 6.59 -0.08
CA GLN A 118 13.34 6.56 0.14
C GLN A 118 12.76 7.81 -0.52
N LEU A 119 11.81 7.62 -1.45
CA LEU A 119 11.25 8.68 -2.29
C LEU A 119 9.78 8.98 -1.96
N VAL A 120 9.31 8.44 -0.83
CA VAL A 120 7.94 8.58 -0.33
C VAL A 120 7.97 8.82 1.17
N LYS A 121 6.87 9.34 1.71
CA LYS A 121 6.73 9.64 3.14
C LYS A 121 5.54 8.90 3.78
N PRO A 122 5.55 8.65 5.10
CA PRO A 122 4.38 8.15 5.80
C PRO A 122 3.14 9.01 5.52
N GLY A 123 1.99 8.35 5.35
CA GLY A 123 0.74 8.99 4.96
C GLY A 123 0.55 9.13 3.44
N GLN A 124 1.59 9.02 2.62
CA GLN A 124 1.46 9.15 1.16
C GLN A 124 0.64 8.00 0.56
N ARG A 125 -0.35 8.33 -0.28
CA ARG A 125 -1.03 7.34 -1.15
C ARG A 125 -0.15 7.04 -2.36
N VAL A 126 -0.05 5.77 -2.71
CA VAL A 126 0.74 5.29 -3.84
C VAL A 126 -0.10 4.37 -4.71
N ARG A 127 0.20 4.38 -6.01
CA ARG A 127 -0.38 3.45 -6.98
C ARG A 127 0.55 2.27 -7.21
N LYS A 128 -0.01 1.12 -7.56
CA LYS A 128 0.75 -0.05 -7.99
C LYS A 128 1.73 0.33 -9.12
N GLY A 129 2.99 -0.10 -9.01
CA GLY A 129 4.08 0.23 -9.92
C GLY A 129 4.73 1.62 -9.71
N GLN A 130 4.22 2.43 -8.77
CA GLN A 130 4.83 3.72 -8.43
C GLN A 130 6.17 3.51 -7.70
N VAL A 131 7.19 4.29 -8.06
CA VAL A 131 8.49 4.25 -7.38
C VAL A 131 8.36 4.69 -5.92
N LEU A 132 8.85 3.85 -5.01
CA LEU A 132 8.90 4.07 -3.57
C LEU A 132 10.30 4.48 -3.11
N GLY A 133 11.33 3.99 -3.80
CA GLY A 133 12.72 4.13 -3.42
C GLY A 133 13.63 3.46 -4.43
N THR A 134 14.87 3.20 -4.03
CA THR A 134 15.86 2.53 -4.87
C THR A 134 16.57 1.41 -4.13
N VAL A 135 16.95 0.36 -4.86
CA VAL A 135 17.76 -0.76 -4.38
C VAL A 135 19.06 -0.24 -3.79
N GLY A 136 19.49 -0.82 -2.68
CA GLY A 136 20.72 -0.44 -1.99
C GLY A 136 21.32 -1.61 -1.22
N ASN A 137 22.05 -1.25 -0.17
CA ASN A 137 22.70 -2.18 0.74
C ASN A 137 22.80 -1.55 2.15
N THR A 138 21.82 -0.74 2.57
CA THR A 138 21.86 -0.10 3.90
C THR A 138 21.51 -1.08 5.02
N GLY A 139 21.84 -0.75 6.27
CA GLY A 139 21.62 -1.64 7.41
C GLY A 139 22.69 -2.71 7.50
N ASN A 140 22.32 -3.93 7.90
CA ASN A 140 23.26 -5.04 8.01
C ASN A 140 23.68 -5.63 6.64
N ALA A 141 23.04 -5.21 5.54
CA ALA A 141 23.42 -5.58 4.18
C ALA A 141 24.66 -4.84 3.64
N ARG A 142 25.28 -3.93 4.41
CA ARG A 142 26.35 -3.00 3.96
C ARG A 142 27.53 -3.68 3.25
N THR A 143 27.88 -4.88 3.70
CA THR A 143 29.01 -5.67 3.18
C THR A 143 28.59 -6.74 2.17
N THR A 144 27.33 -6.72 1.72
CA THR A 144 26.78 -7.69 0.76
C THR A 144 26.49 -7.04 -0.60
N PRO A 145 26.32 -7.83 -1.68
CA PRO A 145 25.83 -7.31 -2.95
C PRO A 145 24.49 -6.57 -2.79
N SER A 146 24.28 -5.51 -3.55
CA SER A 146 23.06 -4.71 -3.44
C SER A 146 21.80 -5.51 -3.78
N HIS A 147 20.78 -5.37 -2.94
CA HIS A 147 19.52 -6.09 -3.07
C HIS A 147 18.38 -5.34 -2.37
N LEU A 148 17.15 -5.67 -2.76
CA LEU A 148 15.96 -5.37 -1.98
C LEU A 148 15.65 -6.59 -1.12
N HIS A 149 15.60 -6.42 0.20
CA HIS A 149 14.90 -7.36 1.06
C HIS A 149 13.40 -7.04 1.05
N PHE A 150 12.59 -7.99 0.60
CA PHE A 150 11.14 -7.86 0.49
C PHE A 150 10.42 -8.86 1.39
N GLY A 151 9.47 -8.38 2.20
CA GLY A 151 8.68 -9.21 3.11
C GLY A 151 7.21 -8.85 3.10
N ILE A 152 6.36 -9.81 3.50
CA ILE A 152 4.91 -9.61 3.67
C ILE A 152 4.53 -9.99 5.09
N ARG A 153 3.78 -9.10 5.76
CA ARG A 153 3.37 -9.24 7.15
C ARG A 153 1.85 -9.12 7.31
N PRO A 154 1.10 -10.24 7.35
CA PRO A 154 -0.32 -10.26 7.72
C PRO A 154 -0.46 -10.20 9.25
N GLY A 155 -0.51 -8.99 9.81
CA GLY A 155 -0.68 -8.80 11.26
C GLY A 155 0.63 -9.02 12.03
N LYS A 156 0.65 -9.93 13.02
CA LYS A 156 1.80 -10.08 13.93
C LYS A 156 2.98 -10.89 13.33
N GLY A 157 2.74 -11.79 12.37
CA GLY A 157 3.74 -12.67 11.78
C GLY A 157 4.14 -12.33 10.33
N TRP A 158 5.15 -13.04 9.83
CA TRP A 158 5.67 -12.93 8.46
C TRP A 158 5.24 -14.16 7.65
N VAL A 159 5.09 -14.01 6.34
CA VAL A 159 4.80 -15.12 5.41
C VAL A 159 5.79 -15.14 4.26
N ASN A 160 6.00 -16.31 3.66
CA ASN A 160 6.84 -16.45 2.46
C ASN A 160 6.28 -15.54 1.34
N PRO A 161 7.02 -14.50 0.91
CA PRO A 161 6.52 -13.58 -0.10
C PRO A 161 6.64 -14.14 -1.52
N LEU A 162 7.47 -15.17 -1.75
CA LEU A 162 7.79 -15.70 -3.07
C LEU A 162 6.57 -16.08 -3.91
N PRO A 163 5.56 -16.80 -3.37
CA PRO A 163 4.37 -17.19 -4.14
C PRO A 163 3.55 -16.01 -4.66
N TYR A 164 3.70 -14.82 -4.05
CA TYR A 164 2.93 -13.63 -4.42
C TYR A 164 3.63 -12.77 -5.48
N VAL A 165 4.92 -12.97 -5.72
CA VAL A 165 5.71 -12.12 -6.64
C VAL A 165 6.44 -12.88 -7.75
N LYS A 166 6.61 -14.21 -7.63
CA LYS A 166 7.39 -15.02 -8.60
C LYS A 166 6.83 -14.95 -10.03
N HIS A 167 5.50 -14.92 -10.17
CA HIS A 167 4.81 -14.86 -11.46
C HIS A 167 4.25 -13.47 -11.78
N SER A 168 4.62 -12.47 -10.98
CA SER A 168 4.16 -11.11 -11.18
C SER A 168 4.86 -10.47 -12.37
N PRO A 169 4.14 -9.64 -13.16
CA PRO A 169 4.78 -8.90 -14.23
C PRO A 169 5.86 -7.97 -13.65
N LYS A 170 7.04 -7.98 -14.28
CA LYS A 170 8.07 -6.97 -14.04
C LYS A 170 7.63 -5.68 -14.70
N VAL A 171 7.41 -4.64 -13.90
CA VAL A 171 6.85 -3.37 -14.36
C VAL A 171 7.96 -2.39 -14.75
N ALA A 172 7.70 -1.57 -15.76
CA ALA A 172 8.46 -0.34 -15.98
C ALA A 172 8.18 0.64 -14.82
N ALA A 173 9.22 1.29 -14.32
CA ALA A 173 9.11 2.23 -13.20
C ALA A 173 8.23 3.43 -13.57
N LYS A 174 7.14 3.67 -12.83
CA LYS A 174 6.34 4.89 -12.97
C LYS A 174 6.82 5.92 -11.95
N VAL A 175 7.55 6.93 -12.41
CA VAL A 175 7.93 8.08 -11.58
C VAL A 175 6.69 8.96 -11.41
N SER A 176 6.22 9.14 -10.18
CA SER A 176 5.13 10.08 -9.91
C SER A 176 5.61 11.51 -10.15
N LYS A 177 4.96 12.24 -11.06
CA LYS A 177 5.03 13.72 -11.12
C LYS A 177 4.42 14.29 -9.84
N VAL A 178 5.17 14.35 -8.75
CA VAL A 178 4.75 15.16 -7.60
C VAL A 178 4.86 16.60 -8.05
N LYS A 179 3.72 17.29 -8.23
CA LYS A 179 3.69 18.75 -8.39
C LYS A 179 4.35 19.34 -7.14
N ALA A 180 5.62 19.72 -7.25
CA ALA A 180 6.28 20.52 -6.26
C ALA A 180 5.50 21.84 -6.19
N GLN A 181 4.72 21.99 -5.14
CA GLN A 181 4.09 23.26 -4.78
C GLN A 181 5.22 24.17 -4.27
N ARG A 182 6.08 24.62 -5.19
CA ARG A 182 7.00 25.72 -4.95
C ARG A 182 6.12 26.95 -4.75
N LYS A 183 5.87 27.29 -3.49
CA LYS A 183 5.45 28.64 -3.11
C LYS A 183 6.44 29.60 -3.78
N ARG A 184 5.99 30.29 -4.83
CA ARG A 184 6.60 31.55 -5.25
C ARG A 184 6.34 32.53 -4.12
N HIS A 185 7.23 32.58 -3.14
CA HIS A 185 7.36 33.79 -2.34
C HIS A 185 7.98 34.84 -3.25
N ARG A 186 7.10 35.71 -3.77
CA ARG A 186 7.44 37.08 -4.07
C ARG A 186 7.98 37.70 -2.78
N LYS A 187 9.22 38.16 -2.81
CA LYS A 187 9.62 39.48 -2.33
C LYS A 187 10.70 39.97 -3.29
#